data_AF-A0A955E7B1-F1
#
_entry.id   AF-A0A955E7B1-F1
#
_cell.length_a   1.000
_cell.length_b   1.000
_cell.length_c   1.000
_cell.angle_alpha   90.00
_cell.angle_beta   90.00
_cell.angle_gamma   90.00
#
_symmetry.space_group_name_H-M   'P 1'
#
loop_
_entity.id
_entity.type
_entity.pdbx_description
1 polymer ?
#
loop_
_entity_poly.entity_id
_entity_poly.type
_entity_poly.pdbx_seq_one_letter_code
_entity_poly.pdbx_strand_id
1 'polypeptide(L)'
;MMINTPLRPLVLGVCVALLGLCSAARAQLTADHLYFGLGRRVPINVIAPEDYPGELTIKIYDAATLVEIGSAPAARGRVGLASLFPALWELDVPKRVLLAQLYLDETATGAPLVIQPLVTPNYAINVDPATMQYSEDREAKPAFEDDRLPVLHARGRVDSPDREVTFSGYRIYVEQEVVVDTTMGEIVFRMRPDAAPNTVFNFLHLVEGGFYSDVIFHRVVAKLKDGRPFVIQVGDPSGTGSGGPGYMVDLEKSDLRHDFGVLSMARASDPNSNGSQVFVCLSREGTAFLDGRYTAFAQAVSGAEVIRKIAAVPVGPEDRPFDPPMITRASTRDAPPIPDRAPALGQGTASATEEVLPER
;
A
#
# COMPACT_ATOMS: atom_id res chain seq x y z
N MET A 1 41.13 -25.50 70.57
CA MET A 1 39.67 -25.54 70.72
C MET A 1 39.11 -24.85 69.49
N MET A 2 38.78 -25.59 68.43
CA MET A 2 37.39 -25.87 67.96
C MET A 2 36.61 -24.55 67.76
N ILE A 3 35.96 -24.21 66.64
CA ILE A 3 34.97 -24.90 65.78
C ILE A 3 34.85 -24.00 64.51
N ASN A 4 35.16 -24.39 63.27
CA ASN A 4 34.40 -25.14 62.26
C ASN A 4 33.00 -24.61 61.86
N THR A 5 32.84 -23.97 60.69
CA THR A 5 31.63 -24.05 59.82
C THR A 5 31.91 -23.38 58.45
N PRO A 6 31.22 -23.74 57.35
CA PRO A 6 31.89 -24.28 56.16
C PRO A 6 31.67 -23.47 54.86
N LEU A 7 32.52 -23.76 53.87
CA LEU A 7 32.34 -23.38 52.46
C LEU A 7 31.03 -23.95 51.88
N ARG A 8 30.37 -23.15 51.02
CA ARG A 8 29.47 -23.62 49.97
C ARG A 8 30.04 -23.26 48.59
N PRO A 9 29.85 -24.11 47.57
CA PRO A 9 30.54 -24.01 46.29
C PRO A 9 29.80 -23.03 45.36
N LEU A 10 30.53 -22.15 44.68
CA LEU A 10 29.97 -21.40 43.56
C LEU A 10 30.00 -22.31 42.32
N VAL A 11 28.80 -22.59 41.82
CA VAL A 11 28.52 -23.41 40.65
C VAL A 11 29.08 -22.75 39.40
N LEU A 12 29.79 -23.57 38.63
CA LEU A 12 30.26 -23.33 37.27
C LEU A 12 29.06 -23.01 36.36
N GLY A 13 28.94 -21.76 35.91
CA GLY A 13 27.81 -21.28 35.12
C GLY A 13 28.26 -20.75 33.76
N VAL A 14 28.30 -21.65 32.78
CA VAL A 14 27.98 -21.48 31.35
C VAL A 14 28.57 -20.24 30.65
N CYS A 15 29.66 -20.48 29.89
CA CYS A 15 30.00 -19.68 28.71
C CYS A 15 28.85 -19.77 27.69
N VAL A 16 27.96 -18.78 27.68
CA VAL A 16 27.06 -18.56 26.54
C VAL A 16 27.90 -17.92 25.44
N ALA A 17 28.11 -18.68 24.36
CA ALA A 17 28.71 -18.22 23.14
C ALA A 17 27.89 -17.05 22.57
N LEU A 18 28.40 -15.83 22.75
CA LEU A 18 28.05 -14.65 21.94
C LEU A 18 28.70 -14.84 20.56
N LEU A 19 28.12 -15.72 19.75
CA LEU A 19 28.44 -15.87 18.34
C LEU A 19 27.22 -15.43 17.53
N GLY A 20 27.37 -14.31 16.81
CA GLY A 20 26.57 -14.08 15.60
C GLY A 20 25.42 -13.07 15.66
N LEU A 21 25.47 -12.03 16.49
CA LEU A 21 24.75 -10.78 16.17
C LEU A 21 25.64 -9.87 15.32
N CYS A 22 26.18 -10.40 14.22
CA CYS A 22 26.80 -9.60 13.18
C CYS A 22 25.68 -9.04 12.30
N SER A 23 25.25 -7.82 12.63
CA SER A 23 24.74 -6.81 11.69
C SER A 23 23.95 -7.35 10.49
N ALA A 24 22.66 -7.66 10.69
CA ALA A 24 21.64 -7.71 9.63
C ALA A 24 21.35 -6.29 9.05
N ALA A 25 22.40 -5.49 8.85
CA ALA A 25 22.30 -4.24 8.15
C ALA A 25 22.28 -4.53 6.64
N ARG A 26 21.12 -4.25 6.03
CA ARG A 26 20.94 -3.88 4.61
C ARG A 26 20.97 -4.97 3.53
N ALA A 27 20.70 -6.24 3.83
CA ALA A 27 20.36 -7.14 2.71
C ALA A 27 19.03 -6.70 2.08
N GLN A 28 19.04 -6.37 0.79
CA GLN A 28 17.91 -5.74 0.10
C GLN A 28 18.01 -5.92 -1.41
N LEU A 29 16.86 -5.99 -2.08
CA LEU A 29 16.75 -5.83 -3.52
C LEU A 29 16.36 -4.40 -3.86
N THR A 30 17.01 -3.81 -4.87
CA THR A 30 16.58 -2.51 -5.42
C THR A 30 16.57 -2.57 -6.95
N ALA A 31 15.69 -1.81 -7.60
CA ALA A 31 15.75 -1.62 -9.04
C ALA A 31 16.60 -0.37 -9.38
N ASP A 32 17.36 -0.39 -10.48
CA ASP A 32 18.15 0.78 -10.91
C ASP A 32 17.25 1.98 -11.30
N HIS A 33 16.07 1.66 -11.82
CA HIS A 33 15.09 2.61 -12.32
C HIS A 33 13.70 2.12 -11.98
N LEU A 34 12.73 3.04 -12.04
CA LEU A 34 11.35 2.72 -11.77
C LEU A 34 10.65 1.99 -12.93
N TYR A 35 11.01 2.29 -14.18
CA TYR A 35 10.28 1.83 -15.37
C TYR A 35 11.14 1.03 -16.34
N PHE A 36 10.62 -0.13 -16.76
CA PHE A 36 11.28 -1.04 -17.70
C PHE A 36 10.32 -1.37 -18.85
N GLY A 37 10.55 -0.79 -20.02
CA GLY A 37 9.77 -1.07 -21.22
C GLY A 37 9.88 -2.53 -21.69
N LEU A 38 8.89 -2.98 -22.47
CA LEU A 38 8.78 -4.33 -23.00
C LEU A 38 10.11 -4.87 -23.58
N GLY A 39 10.48 -6.10 -23.17
CA GLY A 39 11.65 -6.81 -23.71
C GLY A 39 13.01 -6.21 -23.35
N ARG A 40 13.05 -5.18 -22.49
CA ARG A 40 14.31 -4.60 -22.01
C ARG A 40 14.95 -5.48 -20.95
N ARG A 41 16.23 -5.25 -20.71
CA ARG A 41 16.88 -5.75 -19.49
C ARG A 41 16.21 -5.11 -18.28
N VAL A 42 16.07 -5.90 -17.22
CA VAL A 42 15.56 -5.46 -15.92
C VAL A 42 16.68 -5.58 -14.89
N PRO A 43 17.66 -4.67 -14.90
CA PRO A 43 18.73 -4.68 -13.91
C PRO A 43 18.19 -4.33 -12.52
N ILE A 44 18.49 -5.18 -11.55
CA ILE A 44 18.28 -4.96 -10.13
C ILE A 44 19.63 -5.10 -9.39
N ASN A 45 19.73 -4.53 -8.21
CA ASN A 45 20.87 -4.70 -7.32
C ASN A 45 20.48 -5.65 -6.19
N VAL A 46 21.34 -6.64 -5.97
CA VAL A 46 21.31 -7.53 -4.82
C VAL A 46 22.32 -7.00 -3.82
N ILE A 47 21.82 -6.36 -2.76
CA ILE A 47 22.63 -5.88 -1.66
C ILE A 47 22.63 -6.97 -0.60
N ALA A 48 23.83 -7.39 -0.19
CA ALA A 48 24.07 -8.35 0.89
C ALA A 48 25.41 -7.98 1.56
N PRO A 49 25.63 -8.37 2.84
CA PRO A 49 26.91 -8.14 3.51
C PRO A 49 28.08 -8.69 2.67
N GLU A 50 29.19 -7.93 2.58
CA GLU A 50 30.31 -8.31 1.69
C GLU A 50 30.92 -9.66 2.04
N ASP A 51 30.98 -9.96 3.33
CA ASP A 51 31.54 -11.20 3.86
C ASP A 51 30.47 -12.29 4.07
N TYR A 52 29.27 -12.15 3.48
CA TYR A 52 28.23 -13.17 3.62
C TYR A 52 28.64 -14.46 2.86
N PRO A 53 28.90 -15.58 3.56
CA PRO A 53 29.44 -16.79 2.94
C PRO A 53 28.35 -17.71 2.38
N GLY A 54 27.08 -17.43 2.68
CA GLY A 54 25.94 -18.26 2.34
C GLY A 54 25.40 -18.00 0.92
N GLU A 55 24.35 -18.74 0.57
CA GLU A 55 23.71 -18.65 -0.73
C GLU A 55 22.75 -17.46 -0.78
N LEU A 56 22.72 -16.77 -1.92
CA LEU A 56 21.74 -15.72 -2.20
C LEU A 56 20.75 -16.27 -3.22
N THR A 57 19.47 -16.22 -2.88
CA THR A 57 18.38 -16.69 -3.76
C THR A 57 17.34 -15.59 -3.92
N ILE A 58 16.79 -15.45 -5.12
CA ILE A 58 15.62 -14.60 -5.35
C ILE A 58 14.44 -15.53 -5.62
N LYS A 59 13.34 -15.32 -4.89
CA LYS A 59 12.08 -16.03 -5.10
C LYS A 59 11.01 -15.06 -5.58
N ILE A 60 10.21 -15.49 -6.55
CA ILE A 60 9.10 -14.73 -7.12
C ILE A 60 7.78 -15.29 -6.58
N TYR A 61 6.92 -14.41 -6.10
CA TYR A 61 5.60 -14.73 -5.58
C TYR A 61 4.52 -14.02 -6.39
N ASP A 62 3.37 -14.67 -6.56
CA ASP A 62 2.14 -13.97 -6.94
C ASP A 62 1.70 -13.08 -5.77
N ALA A 63 1.53 -11.78 -6.02
CA ALA A 63 1.33 -10.81 -4.95
C ALA A 63 -0.02 -10.95 -4.22
N ALA A 64 -1.03 -11.53 -4.88
CA ALA A 64 -2.36 -11.73 -4.30
C ALA A 64 -2.43 -12.98 -3.42
N THR A 65 -1.83 -14.07 -3.88
CA THR A 65 -1.91 -15.39 -3.22
C THR A 65 -0.71 -15.72 -2.35
N LEU A 66 0.41 -15.00 -2.53
CA LEU A 66 1.71 -15.29 -1.92
C LEU A 66 2.23 -16.71 -2.24
N VAL A 67 1.74 -17.32 -3.32
CA VAL A 67 2.26 -18.58 -3.84
C VAL A 67 3.56 -18.31 -4.57
N GLU A 68 4.61 -19.07 -4.25
CA GLU A 68 5.87 -19.05 -4.97
C GLU A 68 5.67 -19.58 -6.40
N ILE A 69 6.10 -18.81 -7.39
CA ILE A 69 5.99 -19.16 -8.81
C ILE A 69 7.36 -19.39 -9.47
N GLY A 70 8.46 -19.08 -8.78
CA GLY A 70 9.80 -19.33 -9.27
C GLY A 70 10.88 -18.96 -8.28
N SER A 71 12.04 -19.60 -8.41
CA SER A 71 13.23 -19.36 -7.60
C SER A 71 14.47 -19.44 -8.47
N ALA A 72 15.44 -18.57 -8.24
CA ALA A 72 16.72 -18.58 -8.94
C ALA A 72 17.87 -18.15 -8.02
N PRO A 73 19.05 -18.78 -8.13
CA PRO A 73 20.24 -18.30 -7.44
C PRO A 73 20.62 -16.90 -7.95
N ALA A 74 21.13 -16.08 -7.06
CA ALA A 74 21.55 -14.72 -7.33
C ALA A 74 22.99 -14.47 -6.88
N ALA A 75 23.64 -13.49 -7.49
CA ALA A 75 24.94 -13.00 -7.06
C ALA A 75 24.78 -11.58 -6.50
N ARG A 76 25.63 -11.21 -5.55
CA ARG A 76 25.71 -9.84 -5.04
C ARG A 76 26.02 -8.86 -6.18
N GLY A 77 25.43 -7.67 -6.10
CA GLY A 77 25.61 -6.61 -7.10
C GLY A 77 24.52 -6.63 -8.17
N ARG A 78 24.85 -6.14 -9.37
CA ARG A 78 23.87 -5.91 -10.44
C ARG A 78 23.54 -7.22 -11.16
N VAL A 79 22.28 -7.64 -11.11
CA VAL A 79 21.77 -8.85 -11.79
C VAL A 79 20.59 -8.51 -12.71
N GLY A 80 20.42 -9.28 -13.79
CA GLY A 80 19.29 -9.11 -14.70
C GLY A 80 18.09 -9.95 -14.25
N LEU A 81 17.08 -9.32 -13.64
CA LEU A 81 15.89 -10.02 -13.14
C LEU A 81 15.16 -10.77 -14.26
N ALA A 82 14.97 -10.16 -15.42
CA ALA A 82 14.38 -10.82 -16.59
C ALA A 82 15.24 -11.94 -17.20
N SER A 83 16.54 -11.98 -16.89
CA SER A 83 17.41 -13.09 -17.29
C SER A 83 17.28 -14.26 -16.34
N LEU A 84 17.07 -14.00 -15.04
CA LEU A 84 16.78 -15.02 -14.04
C LEU A 84 15.37 -15.61 -14.21
N PHE A 85 14.42 -14.78 -14.62
CA PHE A 85 13.01 -15.16 -14.81
C PHE A 85 12.50 -14.72 -16.20
N PRO A 86 12.83 -15.46 -17.28
CA PRO A 86 12.40 -15.13 -18.65
C PRO A 86 10.88 -15.04 -18.81
N ALA A 87 10.13 -15.82 -18.00
CA ALA A 87 8.67 -15.84 -17.97
C ALA A 87 8.04 -14.46 -17.64
N LEU A 88 8.81 -13.52 -17.08
CA LEU A 88 8.36 -12.13 -16.90
C LEU A 88 7.89 -11.51 -18.23
N TRP A 89 8.48 -11.89 -19.37
CA TRP A 89 8.10 -11.32 -20.67
C TRP A 89 7.03 -12.12 -21.43
N GLU A 90 6.64 -13.31 -20.97
CA GLU A 90 5.66 -14.17 -21.66
C GLU A 90 4.26 -13.55 -21.66
N LEU A 91 3.72 -13.26 -22.84
CA LEU A 91 2.48 -12.47 -23.01
C LEU A 91 1.18 -13.27 -22.80
N ASP A 92 1.26 -14.61 -22.81
CA ASP A 92 0.07 -15.50 -22.80
C ASP A 92 -0.53 -15.73 -21.40
N VAL A 93 0.00 -15.08 -20.36
CA VAL A 93 -0.51 -15.14 -18.99
C VAL A 93 -1.05 -13.75 -18.62
N PRO A 94 -2.26 -13.62 -18.02
CA PRO A 94 -2.72 -12.32 -17.54
C PRO A 94 -1.65 -11.73 -16.63
N LYS A 95 -1.16 -10.54 -16.98
CA LYS A 95 -0.08 -9.88 -16.25
C LYS A 95 -0.60 -9.45 -14.88
N ARG A 96 -0.12 -10.13 -13.84
CA ARG A 96 -0.42 -9.84 -12.43
C ARG A 96 0.78 -9.16 -11.79
N VAL A 97 0.54 -8.54 -10.64
CA VAL A 97 1.62 -7.99 -9.81
C VAL A 97 2.35 -9.15 -9.15
N LEU A 98 3.67 -9.12 -9.22
CA LEU A 98 4.53 -10.11 -8.60
C LEU A 98 5.39 -9.45 -7.52
N LEU A 99 5.92 -10.27 -6.61
CA LEU A 99 6.87 -9.85 -5.60
C LEU A 99 8.17 -10.63 -5.78
N ALA A 100 9.32 -9.93 -5.81
CA ALA A 100 10.62 -10.58 -5.73
C ALA A 100 11.20 -10.40 -4.32
N GLN A 101 11.46 -11.50 -3.63
CA GLN A 101 12.02 -11.51 -2.28
C GLN A 101 13.44 -12.08 -2.32
N LEU A 102 14.37 -11.40 -1.65
CA LEU A 102 15.71 -11.92 -1.42
C LEU A 102 15.71 -12.89 -0.23
N TYR A 103 16.45 -13.97 -0.39
CA TYR A 103 16.73 -14.97 0.61
C TYR A 103 18.25 -15.05 0.82
N LEU A 104 18.65 -15.04 2.09
CA LEU A 104 19.98 -15.37 2.57
C LEU A 104 19.88 -16.77 3.16
N ASP A 105 20.41 -17.76 2.44
CA ASP A 105 20.08 -19.18 2.60
C ASP A 105 18.55 -19.39 2.55
N GLU A 106 17.93 -19.80 3.66
CA GLU A 106 16.47 -19.99 3.77
C GLU A 106 15.74 -18.79 4.43
N THR A 107 16.46 -17.74 4.79
CA THR A 107 15.89 -16.59 5.51
C THR A 107 15.50 -15.47 4.55
N ALA A 108 14.20 -15.20 4.44
CA ALA A 108 13.69 -14.05 3.70
C ALA A 108 14.23 -12.75 4.34
N THR A 109 14.85 -11.89 3.55
CA THR A 109 15.52 -10.69 4.04
C THR A 109 15.21 -9.47 3.18
N GLY A 110 14.97 -8.32 3.81
CA GLY A 110 14.64 -7.07 3.13
C GLY A 110 13.20 -7.02 2.61
N ALA A 111 12.73 -5.82 2.28
CA ALA A 111 11.43 -5.65 1.65
C ALA A 111 11.44 -6.22 0.23
N PRO A 112 10.37 -6.88 -0.22
CA PRO A 112 10.32 -7.40 -1.57
C PRO A 112 10.26 -6.26 -2.60
N LEU A 113 10.70 -6.53 -3.83
CA LEU A 113 10.39 -5.69 -4.97
C LEU A 113 8.98 -6.00 -5.48
N VAL A 114 8.15 -4.98 -5.62
CA VAL A 114 6.91 -5.03 -6.39
C VAL A 114 7.27 -5.00 -7.87
N ILE A 115 6.79 -5.97 -8.64
CA ILE A 115 6.90 -6.02 -10.09
C ILE A 115 5.48 -5.79 -10.65
N GLN A 116 5.16 -4.53 -10.88
CA GLN A 116 3.84 -4.10 -11.33
C GLN A 116 3.80 -4.00 -12.85
N PRO A 117 2.89 -4.72 -13.55
CA PRO A 117 2.72 -4.56 -14.97
C PRO A 117 2.14 -3.19 -15.32
N LEU A 118 2.71 -2.55 -16.35
CA LEU A 118 2.21 -1.32 -16.94
C LEU A 118 1.22 -1.67 -18.04
N VAL A 119 -0.04 -1.75 -17.65
CA VAL A 119 -1.18 -1.88 -18.55
C VAL A 119 -1.76 -0.50 -18.82
N THR A 120 -2.13 -0.21 -20.07
CA THR A 120 -2.75 1.08 -20.44
C THR A 120 -3.92 1.38 -19.51
N PRO A 121 -3.88 2.47 -18.72
CA PRO A 121 -5.00 2.83 -17.86
C PRO A 121 -6.16 3.39 -18.70
N ASN A 122 -7.35 3.37 -18.13
CA ASN A 122 -8.45 4.21 -18.62
C ASN A 122 -8.08 5.68 -18.34
N TYR A 123 -8.49 6.61 -19.20
CA TYR A 123 -8.00 8.00 -19.20
C TYR A 123 -8.59 8.85 -18.07
N ALA A 124 -7.76 9.66 -17.41
CA ALA A 124 -8.20 10.68 -16.45
C ALA A 124 -8.91 11.86 -17.13
N ILE A 125 -9.93 12.43 -16.46
CA ILE A 125 -10.77 13.55 -16.92
C ILE A 125 -10.22 14.92 -16.50
N ASN A 126 -10.59 15.96 -17.25
CA ASN A 126 -10.17 17.35 -17.11
C ASN A 126 -10.69 18.06 -15.86
N VAL A 127 -9.87 18.94 -15.31
CA VAL A 127 -10.22 19.92 -14.28
C VAL A 127 -10.07 21.31 -14.89
N ASP A 128 -11.01 22.21 -14.61
CA ASP A 128 -10.88 23.63 -14.99
C ASP A 128 -9.68 24.25 -14.24
N PRO A 129 -8.63 24.72 -14.94
CA PRO A 129 -7.43 25.23 -14.30
C PRO A 129 -7.64 26.55 -13.55
N ALA A 130 -8.74 27.27 -13.77
CA ALA A 130 -9.04 28.52 -13.07
C ALA A 130 -9.75 28.28 -11.73
N THR A 131 -10.61 27.26 -11.67
CA THR A 131 -11.46 26.98 -10.50
C THR A 131 -11.00 25.77 -9.70
N MET A 132 -10.15 24.94 -10.30
CA MET A 132 -9.78 23.61 -9.80
C MET A 132 -11.03 22.71 -9.60
N GLN A 133 -12.13 22.99 -10.31
CA GLN A 133 -13.38 22.24 -10.26
C GLN A 133 -13.57 21.36 -11.50
N TYR A 134 -14.49 20.40 -11.40
CA TYR A 134 -14.88 19.51 -12.49
C TYR A 134 -15.22 20.29 -13.76
N SER A 135 -14.58 19.92 -14.87
CA SER A 135 -15.07 20.32 -16.19
C SER A 135 -15.99 19.23 -16.73
N GLU A 136 -17.26 19.58 -16.97
CA GLU A 136 -18.17 18.70 -17.74
C GLU A 136 -17.79 18.62 -19.22
N ASP A 137 -16.80 19.43 -19.66
CA ASP A 137 -16.28 19.42 -21.01
C ASP A 137 -15.31 18.24 -21.23
N ARG A 138 -15.86 17.18 -21.83
CA ARG A 138 -15.15 15.96 -22.21
C ARG A 138 -14.17 16.15 -23.38
N GLU A 139 -14.12 17.33 -24.00
CA GLU A 139 -13.18 17.68 -25.07
C GLU A 139 -12.01 18.55 -24.60
N ALA A 140 -12.04 19.06 -23.36
CA ALA A 140 -10.95 19.86 -22.82
C ALA A 140 -9.65 19.03 -22.67
N LYS A 141 -8.50 19.71 -22.56
CA LYS A 141 -7.22 19.04 -22.28
C LYS A 141 -7.03 18.85 -20.78
N PRO A 142 -6.40 17.75 -20.32
CA PRO A 142 -5.99 17.60 -18.93
C PRO A 142 -5.12 18.78 -18.51
N ALA A 143 -5.27 19.24 -17.27
CA ALA A 143 -4.59 20.45 -16.76
C ALA A 143 -3.04 20.38 -16.80
N PHE A 144 -2.46 19.20 -17.07
CA PHE A 144 -1.03 18.95 -17.18
C PHE A 144 -0.51 18.86 -18.63
N GLU A 145 -1.36 18.99 -19.66
CA GLU A 145 -0.92 18.94 -21.06
C GLU A 145 -0.39 20.31 -21.56
N ASP A 146 0.89 20.36 -21.92
CA ASP A 146 1.56 21.52 -22.55
C ASP A 146 1.08 21.72 -23.99
N ASP A 147 0.59 22.92 -24.31
CA ASP A 147 0.09 23.32 -25.64
C ASP A 147 1.13 23.24 -26.77
N ARG A 148 2.41 23.05 -26.46
CA ARG A 148 3.50 22.98 -27.45
C ARG A 148 3.75 21.58 -28.01
N LEU A 149 3.15 20.55 -27.43
CA LEU A 149 3.31 19.17 -27.87
C LEU A 149 2.02 18.67 -28.55
N PRO A 150 2.08 18.11 -29.78
CA PRO A 150 0.91 17.49 -30.39
C PRO A 150 0.58 16.21 -29.63
N VAL A 151 -0.45 16.27 -28.79
CA VAL A 151 -1.00 15.09 -28.11
C VAL A 151 -1.94 14.36 -29.06
N LEU A 152 -1.63 13.09 -29.35
CA LEU A 152 -2.57 12.19 -30.00
C LEU A 152 -3.64 11.79 -28.98
N HIS A 153 -4.74 12.55 -28.92
CA HIS A 153 -5.96 12.01 -28.33
C HIS A 153 -6.36 10.78 -29.15
N ALA A 154 -6.29 9.59 -28.56
CA ALA A 154 -6.88 8.42 -29.17
C ALA A 154 -8.40 8.70 -29.29
N ARG A 155 -8.82 9.14 -30.48
CA ARG A 155 -10.24 9.29 -30.83
C ARG A 155 -10.90 7.93 -30.73
N GLY A 156 -11.49 7.63 -29.58
CA GLY A 156 -12.25 6.43 -29.28
C GLY A 156 -13.03 6.66 -27.99
N ARG A 157 -14.27 6.16 -27.91
CA ARG A 157 -15.10 6.29 -26.70
C ARG A 157 -14.32 5.75 -25.49
N VAL A 158 -14.34 6.51 -24.40
CA VAL A 158 -13.73 6.17 -23.09
C VAL A 158 -14.19 4.80 -22.56
N ASP A 159 -15.38 4.35 -22.99
CA ASP A 159 -16.04 3.13 -22.50
C ASP A 159 -16.17 2.00 -23.56
N SER A 160 -15.26 1.87 -24.53
CA SER A 160 -15.33 0.72 -25.45
C SER A 160 -14.91 -0.57 -24.72
N PRO A 161 -15.80 -1.57 -24.56
CA PRO A 161 -15.45 -2.86 -23.97
C PRO A 161 -14.47 -3.68 -24.81
N ASP A 162 -14.20 -3.24 -26.05
CA ASP A 162 -13.33 -3.91 -27.02
C ASP A 162 -11.91 -3.32 -27.02
N ARG A 163 -11.56 -2.46 -26.06
CA ARG A 163 -10.24 -1.83 -26.01
C ARG A 163 -9.19 -2.82 -25.53
N GLU A 164 -8.21 -3.09 -26.40
CA GLU A 164 -7.09 -3.98 -26.12
C GLU A 164 -6.22 -3.41 -24.98
N VAL A 165 -6.10 -4.16 -23.88
CA VAL A 165 -5.19 -3.83 -22.78
C VAL A 165 -3.75 -3.97 -23.28
N THR A 166 -3.09 -2.85 -23.53
CA THR A 166 -1.70 -2.88 -23.99
C THR A 166 -0.76 -3.02 -22.79
N PHE A 167 0.04 -4.09 -22.79
CA PHE A 167 1.15 -4.25 -21.86
C PHE A 167 2.39 -3.55 -22.41
N SER A 168 2.95 -2.60 -21.64
CA SER A 168 4.06 -1.75 -22.08
C SER A 168 5.37 -2.00 -21.32
N GLY A 169 5.34 -2.83 -20.28
CA GLY A 169 6.51 -3.12 -19.45
C GLY A 169 6.17 -3.23 -17.97
N TYR A 170 7.16 -3.01 -17.13
CA TYR A 170 7.03 -3.08 -15.67
C TYR A 170 7.40 -1.77 -14.98
N ARG A 171 6.69 -1.48 -13.90
CA ARG A 171 7.12 -0.58 -12.84
C ARG A 171 7.66 -1.43 -11.70
N ILE A 172 8.90 -1.19 -11.28
CA ILE A 172 9.53 -1.98 -10.22
C ILE A 172 10.06 -1.08 -9.13
N TYR A 173 9.65 -1.35 -7.89
CA TYR A 173 10.00 -0.55 -6.72
C TYR A 173 10.00 -1.42 -5.47
N VAL A 174 10.71 -0.98 -4.42
CA VAL A 174 10.70 -1.64 -3.11
C VAL A 174 9.32 -1.47 -2.49
N GLU A 175 8.69 -2.55 -2.06
CA GLU A 175 7.40 -2.50 -1.40
C GLU A 175 7.47 -1.70 -0.10
N GLN A 176 6.48 -0.83 0.11
CA GLN A 176 6.39 0.03 1.28
C GLN A 176 5.11 -0.25 2.07
N GLU A 177 5.20 -0.13 3.40
CA GLU A 177 4.06 0.15 4.27
C GLU A 177 3.94 1.66 4.49
N VAL A 178 2.73 2.15 4.75
CA VAL A 178 2.48 3.55 5.09
C VAL A 178 2.16 3.65 6.58
N VAL A 179 2.96 4.45 7.29
CA VAL A 179 2.76 4.80 8.69
C VAL A 179 2.03 6.14 8.74
N VAL A 180 0.88 6.16 9.42
CA VAL A 180 0.03 7.34 9.57
C VAL A 180 -0.01 7.72 11.04
N ASP A 181 0.72 8.78 11.40
CA ASP A 181 0.72 9.37 12.73
C ASP A 181 -0.47 10.32 12.85
N THR A 182 -1.42 10.01 13.72
CA THR A 182 -2.58 10.87 13.98
C THR A 182 -2.52 11.48 15.37
N THR A 183 -3.33 12.51 15.62
CA THR A 183 -3.56 13.03 16.97
C THR A 183 -4.14 12.01 17.95
N MET A 184 -4.59 10.85 17.47
CA MET A 184 -5.19 9.77 18.26
C MET A 184 -4.30 8.52 18.37
N GLY A 185 -3.12 8.52 17.74
CA GLY A 185 -2.17 7.40 17.69
C GLY A 185 -1.75 7.02 16.26
N GLU A 186 -0.96 5.97 16.16
CA GLU A 186 -0.39 5.47 14.89
C GLU A 186 -1.31 4.41 14.24
N ILE A 187 -1.43 4.44 12.92
CA ILE A 187 -2.02 3.38 12.11
C ILE A 187 -1.01 2.99 11.03
N VAL A 188 -0.70 1.70 10.89
CA VAL A 188 0.13 1.20 9.79
C VAL A 188 -0.73 0.49 8.76
N PHE A 189 -0.63 0.91 7.51
CA PHE A 189 -1.27 0.30 6.37
C PHE A 189 -0.27 -0.47 5.51
N ARG A 190 -0.58 -1.72 5.22
CA ARG A 190 0.06 -2.47 4.15
C ARG A 190 -0.64 -2.17 2.83
N MET A 191 0.13 -1.78 1.83
CA MET A 191 -0.39 -1.54 0.48
C MET A 191 -0.76 -2.87 -0.20
N ARG A 192 -1.74 -2.84 -1.10
CA ARG A 192 -2.22 -3.98 -1.88
C ARG A 192 -2.07 -3.71 -3.37
N PRO A 193 -0.82 -3.64 -3.89
CA PRO A 193 -0.59 -3.39 -5.30
C PRO A 193 -1.15 -4.52 -6.17
N ASP A 194 -1.34 -5.72 -5.62
CA ASP A 194 -2.04 -6.83 -6.26
C ASP A 194 -3.52 -6.53 -6.56
N ALA A 195 -4.15 -5.67 -5.77
CA ALA A 195 -5.56 -5.33 -5.88
C ALA A 195 -5.80 -4.02 -6.65
N ALA A 196 -4.95 -3.02 -6.47
CA ALA A 196 -5.06 -1.72 -7.13
C ALA A 196 -3.67 -1.06 -7.35
N PRO A 197 -2.90 -1.57 -8.32
CA PRO A 197 -1.49 -1.21 -8.48
C PRO A 197 -1.24 0.27 -8.84
N ASN A 198 -2.09 0.90 -9.64
CA ASN A 198 -1.93 2.32 -9.99
C ASN A 198 -2.34 3.23 -8.84
N THR A 199 -3.36 2.84 -8.10
CA THR A 199 -3.87 3.57 -6.92
C THR A 199 -2.86 3.55 -5.79
N VAL A 200 -2.25 2.38 -5.51
CA VAL A 200 -1.15 2.26 -4.55
C VAL A 200 -0.01 3.19 -4.91
N PHE A 201 0.43 3.18 -6.18
CA PHE A 201 1.52 4.04 -6.60
C PHE A 201 1.19 5.53 -6.46
N ASN A 202 -0.02 5.95 -6.84
CA ASN A 202 -0.49 7.32 -6.65
C ASN A 202 -0.47 7.72 -5.16
N PHE A 203 -1.01 6.85 -4.29
CA PHE A 203 -1.07 7.11 -2.85
C PHE A 203 0.33 7.24 -2.23
N LEU A 204 1.25 6.33 -2.57
CA LEU A 204 2.64 6.39 -2.11
C LEU A 204 3.32 7.69 -2.53
N HIS A 205 3.13 8.13 -3.79
CA HIS A 205 3.70 9.38 -4.27
C HIS A 205 3.18 10.61 -3.49
N LEU A 206 1.87 10.64 -3.19
CA LEU A 206 1.29 11.70 -2.36
C LEU A 206 1.82 11.67 -0.92
N VAL A 207 1.97 10.48 -0.32
CA VAL A 207 2.56 10.32 1.01
C VAL A 207 4.01 10.81 1.04
N GLU A 208 4.84 10.40 0.08
CA GLU A 208 6.24 10.81 -0.03
C GLU A 208 6.38 12.32 -0.26
N GLY A 209 5.45 12.92 -1.01
CA GLY A 209 5.36 14.37 -1.21
C GLY A 209 4.86 15.15 0.01
N GLY A 210 4.49 14.47 1.10
CA GLY A 210 4.00 15.08 2.33
C GLY A 210 2.54 15.54 2.27
N PHE A 211 1.79 15.17 1.24
CA PHE A 211 0.43 15.65 0.96
C PHE A 211 -0.57 15.41 2.10
N TYR A 212 -0.39 14.32 2.85
CA TYR A 212 -1.28 13.93 3.96
C TYR A 212 -0.89 14.53 5.31
N SER A 213 0.14 15.37 5.38
CA SER A 213 0.55 16.04 6.63
C SER A 213 -0.43 17.16 6.99
N ASP A 214 -0.78 17.26 8.26
CA ASP A 214 -1.74 18.22 8.80
C ASP A 214 -3.14 18.15 8.15
N VAL A 215 -3.55 16.96 7.69
CA VAL A 215 -4.85 16.74 7.03
C VAL A 215 -5.87 16.15 8.02
N ILE A 216 -7.02 16.80 8.15
CA ILE A 216 -8.07 16.40 9.09
C ILE A 216 -8.97 15.27 8.55
N PHE A 217 -9.45 14.44 9.47
CA PHE A 217 -10.60 13.56 9.24
C PHE A 217 -11.87 14.42 9.19
N HIS A 218 -12.19 14.94 8.00
CA HIS A 218 -13.28 15.89 7.81
C HIS A 218 -14.68 15.25 7.90
N ARG A 219 -14.77 13.91 7.86
CA ARG A 219 -16.03 13.18 7.92
C ARG A 219 -15.89 11.83 8.64
N VAL A 220 -16.76 11.58 9.61
CA VAL A 220 -16.81 10.35 10.42
C VAL A 220 -18.23 9.81 10.45
N VAL A 221 -18.50 8.77 9.67
CA VAL A 221 -19.80 8.08 9.67
C VAL A 221 -19.70 6.85 10.57
N ALA A 222 -19.85 7.08 11.88
CA ALA A 222 -19.68 6.03 12.87
C ALA A 222 -20.65 4.86 12.67
N LYS A 223 -21.91 5.14 12.28
CA LYS A 223 -22.95 4.16 11.99
C LYS A 223 -23.84 4.62 10.83
N LEU A 224 -24.27 3.70 9.98
CA LEU A 224 -25.37 3.89 9.03
C LEU A 224 -26.70 4.07 9.79
N LYS A 225 -27.75 4.47 9.06
CA LYS A 225 -29.11 4.60 9.62
C LYS A 225 -29.64 3.31 10.26
N ASP A 226 -29.15 2.16 9.82
CA ASP A 226 -29.50 0.85 10.37
C ASP A 226 -28.55 0.36 11.48
N GLY A 227 -27.66 1.23 11.98
CA GLY A 227 -26.80 0.97 13.13
C GLY A 227 -25.45 0.35 12.82
N ARG A 228 -25.18 -0.07 11.57
CA ARG A 228 -23.91 -0.72 11.20
C ARG A 228 -22.75 0.26 11.04
N PRO A 229 -21.54 -0.03 11.54
CA PRO A 229 -20.39 0.88 11.38
C PRO A 229 -19.98 1.08 9.92
N PHE A 230 -19.74 2.32 9.50
CA PHE A 230 -19.48 2.63 8.09
C PHE A 230 -18.02 2.99 7.80
N VAL A 231 -17.66 4.27 7.86
CA VAL A 231 -16.35 4.76 7.41
C VAL A 231 -15.87 5.99 8.17
N ILE A 232 -14.55 6.18 8.24
CA ILE A 232 -13.89 7.45 8.57
C ILE A 232 -13.15 7.95 7.32
N GLN A 233 -13.27 9.22 6.97
CA GLN A 233 -12.79 9.78 5.70
C GLN A 233 -11.82 10.97 5.93
N VAL A 234 -10.76 11.00 5.13
CA VAL A 234 -9.61 11.92 5.22
C VAL A 234 -9.03 12.17 3.82
N GLY A 235 -7.95 12.95 3.71
CA GLY A 235 -7.22 13.14 2.46
C GLY A 235 -7.66 14.33 1.60
N ASP A 236 -8.45 15.23 2.18
CA ASP A 236 -8.73 16.55 1.61
C ASP A 236 -7.87 17.61 2.30
N PRO A 237 -6.87 18.22 1.61
CA PRO A 237 -5.99 19.23 2.20
C PRO A 237 -6.73 20.54 2.57
N SER A 238 -7.90 20.80 1.99
CA SER A 238 -8.75 21.94 2.38
C SER A 238 -9.62 21.64 3.60
N GLY A 239 -9.80 20.36 3.94
CA GLY A 239 -10.69 19.92 5.01
C GLY A 239 -12.19 20.15 4.76
N THR A 240 -12.60 20.50 3.53
CA THR A 240 -13.99 20.83 3.17
C THR A 240 -14.82 19.63 2.73
N GLY A 241 -14.16 18.53 2.35
CA GLY A 241 -14.74 17.36 1.68
C GLY A 241 -14.73 17.44 0.15
N SER A 242 -14.25 18.54 -0.45
CA SER A 242 -14.26 18.77 -1.91
C SER A 242 -12.88 19.05 -2.52
N GLY A 243 -11.82 19.12 -1.71
CA GLY A 243 -10.46 19.30 -2.24
C GLY A 243 -9.83 17.99 -2.73
N GLY A 244 -8.65 18.11 -3.33
CA GLY A 244 -7.92 17.00 -3.94
C GLY A 244 -6.49 17.40 -4.35
N PRO A 245 -5.77 16.53 -5.07
CA PRO A 245 -4.37 16.75 -5.43
C PRO A 245 -4.18 17.56 -6.72
N GLY A 246 -5.26 18.14 -7.26
CA GLY A 246 -5.26 18.87 -8.53
C GLY A 246 -5.38 18.00 -9.78
N TYR A 247 -5.55 16.68 -9.62
CA TYR A 247 -5.80 15.72 -10.68
C TYR A 247 -6.70 14.59 -10.19
N MET A 248 -7.18 13.76 -11.12
CA MET A 248 -7.99 12.59 -10.85
C MET A 248 -7.33 11.31 -11.38
N VAL A 249 -7.72 10.18 -10.79
CA VAL A 249 -7.35 8.83 -11.16
C VAL A 249 -8.62 8.01 -11.36
N ASP A 250 -8.64 7.21 -12.42
CA ASP A 250 -9.76 6.35 -12.76
C ASP A 250 -10.08 5.31 -11.70
N LEU A 251 -11.31 4.78 -11.73
CA LEU A 251 -11.67 3.64 -10.89
C LEU A 251 -10.83 2.43 -11.30
N GLU A 252 -9.85 2.09 -10.47
CA GLU A 252 -9.16 0.82 -10.57
C GLU A 252 -10.00 -0.24 -9.85
N LYS A 253 -10.61 -1.16 -10.61
CA LYS A 253 -11.41 -2.23 -10.03
C LYS A 253 -10.53 -3.11 -9.16
N SER A 254 -10.97 -3.32 -7.93
CA SER A 254 -10.25 -4.09 -6.91
C SER A 254 -11.14 -5.21 -6.38
N ASP A 255 -10.54 -6.39 -6.23
CA ASP A 255 -11.15 -7.57 -5.60
C ASP A 255 -10.92 -7.59 -4.08
N LEU A 256 -10.22 -6.59 -3.53
CA LEU A 256 -10.06 -6.43 -2.09
C LEU A 256 -11.40 -6.06 -1.47
N ARG A 257 -11.88 -6.91 -0.55
CA ARG A 257 -13.13 -6.69 0.17
C ARG A 257 -13.00 -5.51 1.12
N HIS A 258 -14.05 -4.71 1.22
CA HIS A 258 -14.16 -3.64 2.21
C HIS A 258 -14.45 -4.25 3.59
N ASP A 259 -13.42 -4.81 4.23
CA ASP A 259 -13.42 -5.30 5.61
C ASP A 259 -12.96 -4.21 6.59
N PHE A 260 -13.03 -4.45 7.91
CA PHE A 260 -12.50 -3.49 8.90
C PHE A 260 -11.03 -3.16 8.64
N GLY A 261 -10.69 -1.87 8.67
CA GLY A 261 -9.32 -1.38 8.48
C GLY A 261 -8.85 -1.34 7.03
N VAL A 262 -9.70 -1.67 6.05
CA VAL A 262 -9.39 -1.50 4.63
C VAL A 262 -9.47 -0.02 4.26
N LEU A 263 -8.46 0.46 3.54
CA LEU A 263 -8.34 1.81 3.02
C LEU A 263 -8.72 1.82 1.54
N SER A 264 -9.65 2.70 1.19
CA SER A 264 -10.22 2.81 -0.15
C SER A 264 -10.29 4.26 -0.62
N MET A 265 -10.26 4.48 -1.93
CA MET A 265 -10.41 5.81 -2.53
C MET A 265 -11.84 6.31 -2.35
N ALA A 266 -12.00 7.54 -1.85
CA ALA A 266 -13.22 8.30 -2.02
C ALA A 266 -13.25 8.95 -3.42
N ARG A 267 -14.45 9.28 -3.90
CA ARG A 267 -14.68 9.92 -5.20
C ARG A 267 -16.00 10.68 -5.21
N ALA A 268 -16.21 11.48 -6.24
CA ALA A 268 -17.52 12.06 -6.52
C ALA A 268 -18.45 11.04 -7.21
N SER A 269 -19.56 11.52 -7.79
CA SER A 269 -20.53 10.68 -8.49
C SER A 269 -19.93 9.94 -9.69
N ASP A 270 -18.95 10.54 -10.36
CA ASP A 270 -18.23 9.90 -11.45
C ASP A 270 -17.29 8.82 -10.89
N PRO A 271 -17.42 7.54 -11.28
CA PRO A 271 -16.50 6.47 -10.88
C PRO A 271 -15.02 6.81 -11.08
N ASN A 272 -14.68 7.56 -12.13
CA ASN A 272 -13.30 7.89 -12.52
C ASN A 272 -12.78 9.20 -11.91
N SER A 273 -13.34 9.61 -10.77
CA SER A 273 -12.97 10.84 -10.06
C SER A 273 -12.24 10.59 -8.74
N ASN A 274 -11.49 9.49 -8.62
CA ASN A 274 -10.64 9.28 -7.45
C ASN A 274 -9.55 10.37 -7.44
N GLY A 275 -9.11 10.82 -6.27
CA GLY A 275 -8.08 11.86 -6.17
C GLY A 275 -7.08 11.55 -5.08
N SER A 276 -7.18 12.26 -3.97
CA SER A 276 -6.39 12.05 -2.74
C SER A 276 -7.25 11.67 -1.54
N GLN A 277 -8.56 11.87 -1.61
CA GLN A 277 -9.45 11.53 -0.52
C GLN A 277 -9.58 10.01 -0.40
N VAL A 278 -9.49 9.53 0.84
CA VAL A 278 -9.52 8.11 1.19
C VAL A 278 -10.42 7.91 2.40
N PHE A 279 -10.97 6.71 2.54
CA PHE A 279 -11.72 6.32 3.73
C PHE A 279 -11.25 4.96 4.25
N VAL A 280 -11.36 4.79 5.57
CA VAL A 280 -11.12 3.52 6.26
C VAL A 280 -12.45 2.88 6.63
N CYS A 281 -12.65 1.63 6.25
CA CYS A 281 -13.84 0.85 6.55
C CYS A 281 -13.90 0.44 8.03
N LEU A 282 -15.08 0.60 8.65
CA LEU A 282 -15.31 0.28 10.06
C LEU A 282 -15.99 -1.07 10.30
N SER A 283 -16.59 -1.68 9.28
CA SER A 283 -17.12 -3.05 9.39
C SER A 283 -17.43 -3.63 8.03
N ARG A 284 -17.23 -4.94 7.85
CA ARG A 284 -17.66 -5.64 6.63
C ARG A 284 -19.16 -5.48 6.38
N GLU A 285 -19.97 -5.62 7.42
CA GLU A 285 -21.43 -5.54 7.32
C GLU A 285 -21.91 -4.19 6.81
N GLY A 286 -21.26 -3.09 7.23
CA GLY A 286 -21.58 -1.74 6.78
C GLY A 286 -20.96 -1.34 5.45
N THR A 287 -19.90 -2.02 4.97
CA THR A 287 -19.18 -1.59 3.76
C THR A 287 -19.18 -2.59 2.60
N ALA A 288 -19.76 -3.79 2.74
CA ALA A 288 -19.76 -4.80 1.68
C ALA A 288 -20.36 -4.33 0.34
N PHE A 289 -21.33 -3.42 0.36
CA PHE A 289 -21.94 -2.88 -0.86
C PHE A 289 -21.03 -1.92 -1.65
N LEU A 290 -19.87 -1.56 -1.10
CA LEU A 290 -18.84 -0.75 -1.77
C LEU A 290 -17.91 -1.59 -2.64
N ASP A 291 -17.87 -2.92 -2.48
CA ASP A 291 -17.02 -3.82 -3.25
C ASP A 291 -17.22 -3.65 -4.76
N GLY A 292 -16.09 -3.57 -5.48
CA GLY A 292 -16.07 -3.32 -6.93
C GLY A 292 -16.59 -1.95 -7.38
N ARG A 293 -17.13 -1.14 -6.46
CA ARG A 293 -17.62 0.22 -6.73
C ARG A 293 -16.64 1.28 -6.28
N TYR A 294 -15.83 1.02 -5.26
CA TYR A 294 -14.76 1.89 -4.76
C TYR A 294 -13.45 1.11 -4.80
N THR A 295 -12.36 1.78 -5.15
CA THR A 295 -11.04 1.15 -5.22
C THR A 295 -10.48 0.94 -3.83
N ALA A 296 -10.54 -0.30 -3.32
CA ALA A 296 -9.83 -0.73 -2.12
C ALA A 296 -8.38 -1.09 -2.47
N PHE A 297 -7.40 -0.52 -1.77
CA PHE A 297 -6.00 -0.61 -2.20
C PHE A 297 -4.98 -0.78 -1.07
N ALA A 298 -5.41 -0.76 0.19
CA ALA A 298 -4.55 -1.03 1.34
C ALA A 298 -5.36 -1.58 2.52
N GLN A 299 -4.66 -2.17 3.49
CA GLN A 299 -5.27 -2.73 4.69
C GLN A 299 -4.44 -2.40 5.92
N ALA A 300 -5.08 -2.00 7.01
CA ALA A 300 -4.42 -1.77 8.28
C ALA A 300 -3.89 -3.10 8.85
N VAL A 301 -2.66 -3.05 9.34
CA VAL A 301 -1.96 -4.16 10.01
C VAL A 301 -1.62 -3.83 11.48
N SER A 302 -1.80 -2.57 11.88
CA SER A 302 -1.78 -2.10 13.28
C SER A 302 -2.74 -0.91 13.44
N GLY A 303 -3.01 -0.48 14.69
CA GLY A 303 -3.81 0.72 14.96
C GLY A 303 -5.33 0.52 14.98
N ALA A 304 -5.82 -0.70 15.24
CA ALA A 304 -7.26 -1.00 15.28
C ALA A 304 -8.02 -0.13 16.29
N GLU A 305 -7.42 0.06 17.46
CA GLU A 305 -7.88 0.92 18.56
C GLU A 305 -7.85 2.40 18.18
N VAL A 306 -6.90 2.85 17.37
CA VAL A 306 -6.83 4.24 16.87
C VAL A 306 -7.96 4.48 15.87
N ILE A 307 -8.21 3.56 14.93
CA ILE A 307 -9.36 3.62 14.01
C ILE A 307 -10.67 3.72 14.79
N ARG A 308 -10.83 2.89 15.84
CA ARG A 308 -12.02 2.93 16.70
C ARG A 308 -12.15 4.24 17.49
N LYS A 309 -11.06 4.79 18.00
CA LYS A 309 -11.06 6.10 18.69
C LYS A 309 -11.50 7.23 17.76
N ILE A 310 -10.98 7.27 16.52
CA ILE A 310 -11.37 8.26 15.52
C ILE A 310 -12.86 8.09 15.17
N ALA A 311 -13.36 6.86 15.02
CA ALA A 311 -14.76 6.59 14.75
C ALA A 311 -15.72 6.99 15.89
N ALA A 312 -15.23 7.09 17.13
CA ALA A 312 -16.03 7.41 18.31
C ALA A 312 -16.15 8.92 18.60
N VAL A 313 -15.50 9.78 17.83
CA VAL A 313 -15.53 11.23 18.09
C VAL A 313 -16.93 11.82 17.88
N PRO A 314 -17.35 12.83 18.68
CA PRO A 314 -18.59 13.53 18.46
C PRO A 314 -18.64 14.25 17.10
N VAL A 315 -19.69 13.98 16.33
CA VAL A 315 -19.95 14.61 15.03
C VAL A 315 -21.15 15.55 15.08
N GLY A 316 -21.08 16.63 14.31
CA GLY A 316 -22.15 17.57 14.04
C GLY A 316 -22.86 17.27 12.70
N PRO A 317 -23.49 18.28 12.08
CA PRO A 317 -24.09 18.15 10.76
C PRO A 317 -23.10 17.61 9.72
N GLU A 318 -23.63 16.89 8.72
CA GLU A 318 -22.85 16.28 7.62
C GLU A 318 -21.76 15.29 8.08
N ASP A 319 -21.93 14.71 9.26
CA ASP A 319 -21.00 13.76 9.87
C ASP A 319 -19.60 14.38 10.13
N ARG A 320 -19.51 15.71 10.22
CA ARG A 320 -18.25 16.43 10.50
C ARG A 320 -17.95 16.42 12.00
N PRO A 321 -16.75 15.97 12.45
CA PRO A 321 -16.37 16.07 13.85
C PRO A 321 -16.36 17.52 14.37
N PHE A 322 -16.77 17.74 15.62
CA PHE A 322 -16.65 19.06 16.27
C PHE A 322 -15.19 19.45 16.53
N ASP A 323 -14.37 18.48 16.88
CA ASP A 323 -12.92 18.59 17.04
C ASP A 323 -12.26 17.51 16.16
N PRO A 324 -11.97 17.81 14.88
CA PRO A 324 -11.50 16.81 13.93
C PRO A 324 -10.15 16.21 14.32
N PRO A 325 -10.04 14.87 14.45
CA PRO A 325 -8.75 14.21 14.45
C PRO A 325 -7.97 14.56 13.19
N MET A 326 -6.65 14.49 13.26
CA MET A 326 -5.78 14.93 12.18
C MET A 326 -4.65 13.94 11.96
N ILE A 327 -4.29 13.71 10.70
CA ILE A 327 -3.01 13.10 10.33
C ILE A 327 -1.95 14.18 10.54
N THR A 328 -1.10 14.00 11.55
CA THR A 328 0.04 14.89 11.79
C THR A 328 1.16 14.62 10.79
N ARG A 329 1.31 13.35 10.38
CA ARG A 329 2.29 12.93 9.37
C ARG A 329 1.87 11.61 8.74
N ALA A 330 2.09 11.48 7.44
CA ALA A 330 2.15 10.18 6.77
C ALA A 330 3.57 9.96 6.24
N SER A 331 4.08 8.73 6.35
CA SER A 331 5.40 8.38 5.82
C SER A 331 5.45 6.94 5.36
N THR A 332 6.41 6.63 4.49
CA THR A 332 6.66 5.27 4.01
C THR A 332 7.79 4.61 4.82
N ARG A 333 7.71 3.29 4.95
CA ARG A 333 8.82 2.44 5.40
C ARG A 333 8.84 1.16 4.59
N ASP A 334 10.03 0.57 4.45
CA ASP A 334 10.22 -0.75 3.84
C ASP A 334 9.27 -1.77 4.48
N ALA A 335 8.53 -2.48 3.64
CA ALA A 335 7.65 -3.55 4.10
C ALA A 335 8.46 -4.72 4.69
N PRO A 336 7.91 -5.45 5.68
CA PRO A 336 8.60 -6.64 6.18
C PRO A 336 8.72 -7.71 5.08
N PRO A 337 9.73 -8.61 5.18
CA PRO A 337 9.82 -9.77 4.31
C PRO A 337 8.50 -10.55 4.28
N ILE A 338 8.20 -11.18 3.13
CA ILE A 338 6.90 -11.85 2.91
C ILE A 338 6.47 -12.77 4.07
N PRO A 339 7.33 -13.65 4.63
CA PRO A 339 6.94 -14.54 5.72
C PRO A 339 6.63 -13.83 7.05
N ASP A 340 7.18 -12.64 7.28
CA ASP A 340 7.10 -11.91 8.55
C ASP A 340 5.93 -10.91 8.58
N ARG A 341 5.14 -10.86 7.52
CA ARG A 341 4.02 -9.95 7.35
C ARG A 341 2.91 -10.21 8.38
N ALA A 342 2.64 -9.22 9.24
CA ALA A 342 1.47 -9.24 10.12
C ALA A 342 0.16 -9.42 9.32
N PRO A 343 -0.82 -10.19 9.82
CA PRO A 343 -2.11 -10.34 9.14
C PRO A 343 -2.88 -9.01 9.09
N ALA A 344 -3.81 -8.89 8.13
CA ALA A 344 -4.75 -7.77 8.11
C ALA A 344 -5.66 -7.83 9.34
N LEU A 345 -5.99 -6.67 9.93
CA LEU A 345 -6.82 -6.61 11.15
C LEU A 345 -8.22 -7.25 10.97
N GLY A 346 -8.77 -7.26 9.76
CA GLY A 346 -10.08 -7.84 9.42
C GLY A 346 -10.07 -9.32 8.99
N GLN A 347 -8.90 -9.95 8.84
CA GLN A 347 -8.80 -11.36 8.46
C GLN A 347 -8.25 -12.19 9.62
N GLY A 348 -9.12 -12.96 10.28
CA GLY A 348 -8.69 -14.03 11.19
C GLY A 348 -8.41 -13.66 12.65
N THR A 349 -9.11 -12.69 13.23
CA THR A 349 -9.26 -12.63 14.70
C THR A 349 -10.64 -13.14 15.12
N ALA A 350 -10.71 -14.42 15.46
CA ALA A 350 -11.67 -14.84 16.47
C ALA A 350 -11.32 -14.08 17.76
N SER A 351 -12.30 -13.46 18.41
CA SER A 351 -12.17 -12.71 19.67
C SER A 351 -11.51 -11.32 19.57
N ALA A 352 -12.05 -10.44 18.75
CA ALA A 352 -12.34 -9.11 19.29
C ALA A 352 -13.75 -9.22 19.88
N THR A 353 -13.84 -9.27 21.21
CA THR A 353 -15.11 -9.00 21.89
C THR A 353 -15.74 -7.78 21.25
N GLU A 354 -16.99 -7.93 20.80
CA GLU A 354 -17.88 -6.82 20.45
C GLU A 354 -17.96 -5.89 21.67
N GLU A 355 -16.99 -4.98 21.82
CA GLU A 355 -17.18 -3.82 22.66
C GLU A 355 -18.05 -2.87 21.86
N VAL A 356 -19.35 -3.00 22.15
CA VAL A 356 -20.44 -2.15 21.71
C VAL A 356 -19.97 -0.70 21.80
N LEU A 357 -19.83 -0.04 20.64
CA LEU A 357 -19.70 1.41 20.56
C LEU A 357 -20.82 2.02 21.42
N PRO A 358 -20.51 2.91 22.38
CA PRO A 358 -21.49 3.38 23.36
C PRO A 358 -22.71 3.95 22.63
N GLU A 359 -23.89 3.41 22.98
CA GLU A 359 -25.17 3.97 22.58
C GLU A 359 -25.30 5.38 23.18
N ARG A 360 -25.78 6.33 22.38
CA ARG A 360 -26.17 7.67 22.84
C ARG A 360 -27.65 7.70 23.14
#